data_AF-A0A7F8RJ26-F1
#
_entry.id   AF-A0A7F8RJ26-F1
#
_cell.length_a   1.000
_cell.length_b   1.000
_cell.length_c   1.000
_cell.angle_alpha   90.00
_cell.angle_beta   90.00
_cell.angle_gamma   90.00
#
_symmetry.space_group_name_H-M   'P 1'
#
loop_
_entity.id
_entity.type
_entity.pdbx_description
1 polymer ?
#
loop_
_entity_poly.entity_id
_entity_poly.type
_entity_poly.pdbx_seq_one_letter_code
_entity_poly.pdbx_strand_id
1 'polypeptide(L)'
;MVLLHVKRGDESQFLLQTPGSTELEELTVQVARVYNARLKVQRVCSEMEELAEHGIFLPPNMQGLTDDQIEELKLRDEWGEKCVPSGGSVFKKDDIGRRNGQAPNEKMKQVLKKTIEEAKAITSKVSF
;
A
#
# COMPACT_ATOMS: atom_id res chain seq x y z
N MET A 1 -29.30 -1.15 18.67
CA MET A 1 -28.20 -1.02 17.68
C MET A 1 -28.82 -0.65 16.34
N VAL A 2 -28.27 0.33 15.63
CA VAL A 2 -28.65 0.72 14.27
C VAL A 2 -27.52 0.39 13.30
N LEU A 3 -27.86 0.15 12.04
CA LEU A 3 -26.90 -0.10 10.96
C LEU A 3 -26.98 1.04 9.96
N LEU A 4 -25.89 1.77 9.82
CA LEU A 4 -25.80 2.95 8.96
C LEU A 4 -25.14 2.58 7.65
N HIS A 5 -25.79 2.92 6.54
CA HIS A 5 -25.21 2.79 5.21
C HIS A 5 -24.47 4.07 4.83
N VAL A 6 -23.14 4.05 4.90
CA VAL A 6 -22.30 5.18 4.53
C VAL A 6 -22.14 5.21 3.01
N LYS A 7 -22.48 6.35 2.40
CA LYS A 7 -22.41 6.59 0.95
C LYS A 7 -21.61 7.85 0.64
N ARG A 8 -21.07 7.93 -0.57
CA ARG A 8 -20.52 9.15 -1.18
C ARG A 8 -21.24 9.38 -2.50
N GLY A 9 -22.19 10.32 -2.52
CA GLY A 9 -23.17 10.40 -3.62
C GLY A 9 -23.96 9.09 -3.71
N ASP A 10 -24.03 8.52 -4.91
CA ASP A 10 -24.69 7.22 -5.15
C ASP A 10 -23.79 6.02 -4.82
N GLU A 11 -22.52 6.24 -4.50
CA GLU A 11 -21.56 5.17 -4.25
C GLU A 11 -21.61 4.66 -2.81
N SER A 12 -21.97 3.38 -2.63
CA SER A 12 -21.85 2.64 -1.37
C SER A 12 -20.39 2.56 -0.89
N GLN A 13 -20.14 2.93 0.37
CA GLN A 13 -18.80 2.85 0.96
C GLN A 13 -18.66 1.65 1.89
N PHE A 14 -19.46 1.60 2.96
CA PHE A 14 -19.46 0.54 3.98
C PHE A 14 -20.70 0.66 4.88
N LEU A 15 -20.93 -0.37 5.71
CA LEU A 15 -21.93 -0.37 6.77
C LEU A 15 -21.24 -0.11 8.12
N LEU A 16 -21.87 0.69 8.98
CA LEU A 16 -21.38 0.99 10.33
C LEU A 16 -22.48 0.67 11.35
N GLN A 17 -22.17 -0.20 12.32
CA GLN A 17 -23.08 -0.50 13.42
C GLN A 17 -22.76 0.39 14.63
N THR A 18 -23.79 1.03 15.19
CA THR A 18 -23.64 1.93 16.34
C THR A 18 -24.94 1.98 17.17
N PRO A 19 -24.93 2.37 18.46
CA PRO A 19 -26.16 2.67 19.20
C PRO A 19 -27.00 3.76 18.53
N GLY A 20 -28.34 3.65 18.61
CA GLY A 20 -29.23 4.69 18.07
C GLY A 20 -29.19 6.01 18.86
N SER A 21 -28.54 6.00 20.02
CA SER A 21 -28.35 7.15 20.91
C SER A 21 -26.99 7.83 20.73
N THR A 22 -26.15 7.38 19.80
CA THR A 22 -24.82 7.98 19.57
C THR A 22 -24.96 9.40 19.02
N GLU A 23 -24.22 10.34 19.60
CA GLU A 23 -24.22 11.73 19.17
C GLU A 23 -23.63 11.90 17.76
N LEU A 24 -24.13 12.86 17.00
CA LEU A 24 -23.72 13.09 15.62
C LEU A 24 -22.22 13.42 15.49
N GLU A 25 -21.66 14.15 16.45
CA GLU A 25 -20.24 14.51 16.44
C GLU A 25 -19.37 13.26 16.62
N GLU A 26 -19.70 12.41 17.59
CA GLU A 26 -19.03 11.13 17.80
C GLU A 26 -19.17 10.22 16.56
N LEU A 27 -20.39 10.12 16.01
CA LEU A 27 -20.66 9.33 14.83
C LEU A 27 -19.81 9.79 13.63
N THR A 28 -19.67 11.09 13.44
CA THR A 28 -18.88 11.67 12.34
C THR A 28 -17.42 11.27 12.46
N VAL A 29 -16.85 11.32 13.67
CA VAL A 29 -15.48 10.88 13.94
C VAL A 29 -15.32 9.38 13.67
N GLN A 30 -16.28 8.55 14.09
CA GLN A 30 -16.24 7.11 13.83
C GLN A 30 -16.27 6.79 12.33
N VAL A 31 -17.18 7.40 11.58
CA VAL A 31 -17.29 7.25 10.11
C VAL A 31 -15.98 7.66 9.44
N ALA A 32 -15.45 8.84 9.79
CA ALA A 32 -14.19 9.34 9.24
C ALA A 32 -13.01 8.40 9.55
N ARG A 33 -12.96 7.83 10.76
CA ARG A 33 -11.92 6.88 11.16
C ARG A 33 -11.96 5.61 10.30
N VAL A 34 -13.13 5.00 10.10
CA VAL A 34 -13.28 3.80 9.27
C VAL A 34 -12.93 4.11 7.81
N TYR A 35 -13.43 5.22 7.28
CA TYR A 35 -13.14 5.64 5.91
C TYR A 35 -11.63 5.83 5.69
N ASN A 36 -10.96 6.57 6.56
CA ASN A 36 -9.52 6.82 6.48
C ASN A 36 -8.69 5.55 6.68
N ALA A 37 -9.12 4.62 7.54
CA ALA A 37 -8.46 3.34 7.71
C ALA A 37 -8.50 2.50 6.42
N ARG A 38 -9.64 2.46 5.72
CA ARG A 38 -9.76 1.78 4.43
C ARG A 38 -8.82 2.39 3.37
N LEU A 39 -8.75 3.72 3.29
CA LEU A 39 -7.81 4.39 2.39
C LEU A 39 -6.34 4.06 2.70
N LYS A 40 -5.99 3.96 4.00
CA LYS A 40 -4.64 3.54 4.41
C LYS A 40 -4.33 2.11 3.98
N VAL A 41 -5.26 1.17 4.15
CA VAL A 41 -5.09 -0.21 3.68
C VAL A 41 -4.89 -0.23 2.17
N GLN A 42 -5.73 0.47 1.40
CA GLN A 42 -5.59 0.55 -0.05
C GLN A 42 -4.22 1.11 -0.47
N ARG A 43 -3.75 2.18 0.18
CA ARG A 43 -2.41 2.75 -0.08
C ARG A 43 -1.30 1.74 0.19
N VAL A 44 -1.35 1.03 1.32
CA VAL A 44 -0.34 0.00 1.64
C VAL A 44 -0.37 -1.11 0.61
N CYS A 45 -1.56 -1.58 0.22
CA CYS A 45 -1.71 -2.59 -0.82
C CYS A 45 -1.05 -2.15 -2.13
N SER A 46 -1.29 -0.93 -2.61
CA SER A 46 -0.66 -0.42 -3.83
C SER A 46 0.87 -0.35 -3.71
N GLU A 47 1.41 0.11 -2.58
CA GLU A 47 2.87 0.15 -2.37
C GLU A 47 3.50 -1.26 -2.28
N MET A 48 2.75 -2.24 -1.82
CA MET A 48 3.17 -3.64 -1.76
C MET A 48 3.13 -4.32 -3.14
N GLU A 49 2.23 -3.91 -4.03
CA GLU A 49 2.21 -4.36 -5.44
C GLU A 49 3.50 -3.91 -6.14
N GLU A 50 3.85 -2.64 -6.00
CA GLU A 50 5.09 -2.08 -6.54
C GLU A 50 6.35 -2.69 -5.88
N LEU A 51 6.30 -3.02 -4.58
CA LEU A 51 7.37 -3.76 -3.90
C LEU A 51 7.58 -5.15 -4.50
N ALA A 52 6.48 -5.87 -4.74
CA ALA A 52 6.54 -7.20 -5.33
C ALA A 52 7.11 -7.13 -6.75
N GLU A 53 6.84 -6.08 -7.52
CA GLU A 53 7.31 -5.96 -8.89
C GLU A 53 8.73 -5.41 -9.01
N HIS A 54 9.10 -4.41 -8.21
CA HIS A 54 10.33 -3.62 -8.43
C HIS A 54 11.26 -3.55 -7.21
N GLY A 55 10.92 -4.20 -6.09
CA GLY A 55 11.73 -4.15 -4.88
C GLY A 55 11.49 -2.89 -4.06
N ILE A 56 12.38 -2.62 -3.10
CA ILE A 56 12.23 -1.51 -2.17
C ILE A 56 12.47 -0.15 -2.84
N PHE A 57 12.06 0.91 -2.16
CA PHE A 57 12.42 2.26 -2.55
C PHE A 57 13.93 2.45 -2.56
N LEU A 58 14.39 3.29 -3.49
CA LEU A 58 15.70 3.92 -3.38
C LEU A 58 15.69 4.97 -2.26
N PRO A 59 16.84 5.28 -1.66
CA PRO A 59 17.00 6.43 -0.78
C PRO A 59 16.49 7.74 -1.43
N PRO A 60 15.93 8.71 -0.68
CA PRO A 60 15.27 9.88 -1.27
C PRO A 60 16.20 10.76 -2.13
N ASN A 61 17.50 10.74 -1.83
CA ASN A 61 18.54 11.43 -2.59
C ASN A 61 18.90 10.74 -3.92
N MET A 62 18.38 9.54 -4.19
CA MET A 62 18.61 8.78 -5.43
C MET A 62 17.34 8.67 -6.30
N GLN A 63 16.16 8.93 -5.76
CA GLN A 63 14.90 8.78 -6.50
C GLN A 63 14.81 9.80 -7.64
N GLY A 64 14.52 9.33 -8.85
CA GLY A 64 14.38 10.16 -10.05
C GLY A 64 15.69 10.61 -10.69
N LEU A 65 16.84 10.17 -10.17
CA LEU A 65 18.14 10.37 -10.83
C LEU A 65 18.37 9.29 -11.89
N THR A 66 19.12 9.63 -12.93
CA THR A 66 19.59 8.65 -13.91
C THR A 66 20.75 7.83 -13.33
N ASP A 67 20.99 6.66 -13.92
CA ASP A 67 22.11 5.78 -13.54
C ASP A 67 23.46 6.54 -13.62
N ASP A 68 23.65 7.39 -14.65
CA ASP A 68 24.83 8.24 -14.81
C ASP A 68 24.99 9.28 -13.68
N GLN A 69 23.90 9.94 -13.27
CA GLN A 69 23.91 10.92 -12.18
C GLN A 69 24.26 10.27 -10.84
N ILE A 70 23.75 9.05 -10.60
CA ILE A 70 24.06 8.27 -9.41
C ILE A 70 25.55 7.94 -9.35
N GLU A 71 26.14 7.55 -10.49
CA GLU A 71 27.58 7.24 -10.60
C GLU A 71 28.44 8.50 -10.39
N GLU A 72 28.10 9.61 -11.04
CA GLU A 72 28.83 10.88 -10.91
C GLU A 72 28.84 11.40 -9.47
N LEU A 73 27.69 11.34 -8.80
CA LEU A 73 27.51 11.75 -7.41
C LEU A 73 28.00 10.69 -6.40
N LYS A 74 28.42 9.51 -6.89
CA LYS A 74 28.90 8.36 -6.09
C LYS A 74 27.90 7.95 -5.00
N LEU A 75 26.60 8.03 -5.31
CA LEU A 75 25.54 7.65 -4.38
C LEU A 75 25.44 6.12 -4.28
N ARG A 76 25.04 5.62 -3.12
CA ARG A 76 24.89 4.18 -2.86
C ARG A 76 23.54 3.87 -2.24
N ASP A 77 22.93 2.77 -2.67
CA ASP A 77 21.70 2.25 -2.10
C ASP A 77 21.98 1.49 -0.79
N GLU A 78 22.14 2.24 0.31
CA GLU A 78 22.33 1.66 1.65
C GLU A 78 21.12 0.85 2.14
N TRP A 79 19.94 1.06 1.54
CA TRP A 79 18.72 0.36 1.92
C TRP A 79 18.67 -1.01 1.26
N GLY A 80 19.08 -1.10 -0.01
CA GLY A 80 19.24 -2.36 -0.75
C GLY A 80 20.15 -3.36 -0.05
N GLU A 81 21.23 -2.89 0.57
CA GLU A 81 22.16 -3.74 1.33
C GLU A 81 21.54 -4.31 2.61
N LYS A 82 20.64 -3.56 3.25
CA LYS A 82 20.00 -3.96 4.53
C LYS A 82 18.72 -4.76 4.32
N CYS A 83 18.01 -4.53 3.23
CA CYS A 83 16.67 -5.04 2.98
C CYS A 83 16.65 -6.04 1.81
N VAL A 84 17.52 -7.05 1.88
CA VAL A 84 17.61 -8.10 0.86
C VAL A 84 16.44 -9.09 1.02
N PRO A 85 15.68 -9.40 -0.04
CA PRO A 85 14.62 -10.41 0.04
C PRO A 85 15.16 -11.79 0.40
N SER A 86 14.45 -12.48 1.31
CA SER A 86 14.76 -13.87 1.66
C SER A 86 14.67 -14.78 0.44
N GLY A 87 15.78 -15.46 0.13
CA GLY A 87 15.89 -16.31 -1.06
C GLY A 87 16.25 -15.56 -2.35
N GLY A 88 16.82 -14.35 -2.23
CA GLY A 88 17.39 -13.60 -3.34
C GLY A 88 16.40 -12.70 -4.07
N SER A 89 16.94 -11.84 -4.93
CA SER A 89 16.20 -10.91 -5.77
C SER A 89 16.28 -11.27 -7.25
N VAL A 90 15.30 -10.80 -8.01
CA VAL A 90 15.27 -10.83 -9.47
C VAL A 90 15.23 -9.37 -9.94
N PHE A 91 16.18 -8.99 -10.79
CA PHE A 91 16.24 -7.62 -11.26
C PHE A 91 15.07 -7.31 -12.21
N LYS A 92 14.29 -6.28 -11.87
CA LYS A 92 13.22 -5.71 -12.69
C LYS A 92 13.19 -4.20 -12.48
N LYS A 93 13.71 -3.46 -13.47
CA LYS A 93 13.83 -1.99 -13.42
C LYS A 93 12.48 -1.33 -13.15
N ASP A 94 12.49 -0.30 -12.31
CA ASP A 94 11.37 0.63 -12.15
C ASP A 94 11.56 1.79 -13.13
N ASP A 95 10.65 1.93 -14.09
CA ASP A 95 10.71 2.96 -15.12
C ASP A 95 10.52 4.37 -14.56
N ILE A 96 9.91 4.50 -13.38
CA ILE A 96 9.70 5.78 -12.69
C ILE A 96 10.98 6.18 -11.92
N GLY A 97 11.90 5.24 -11.67
CA GLY A 97 13.16 5.49 -10.96
C GLY A 97 12.99 5.75 -9.46
N ARG A 98 11.94 5.19 -8.83
CA ARG A 98 11.69 5.31 -7.38
C ARG A 98 12.23 4.11 -6.61
N ARG A 99 12.30 2.94 -7.23
CA ARG A 99 12.68 1.66 -6.61
C ARG A 99 13.97 1.11 -7.18
N ASN A 100 14.65 0.27 -6.40
CA ASN A 100 16.00 -0.21 -6.74
C ASN A 100 16.02 -1.35 -7.77
N GLY A 101 14.84 -1.83 -8.18
CA GLY A 101 14.68 -2.91 -9.15
C GLY A 101 14.99 -4.30 -8.61
N GLN A 102 15.35 -4.44 -7.33
CA GLN A 102 15.66 -5.73 -6.70
C GLN A 102 14.38 -6.40 -6.21
N ALA A 103 13.58 -6.91 -7.16
CA ALA A 103 12.29 -7.51 -6.85
C ALA A 103 12.44 -8.84 -6.09
N PRO A 104 11.51 -9.19 -5.18
CA PRO A 104 11.52 -10.49 -4.52
C PRO A 104 11.40 -11.67 -5.51
N ASN A 105 11.82 -12.86 -5.08
CA ASN A 105 11.59 -14.08 -5.86
C ASN A 105 10.10 -14.40 -6.06
N GLU A 106 9.80 -15.25 -7.04
CA GLU A 106 8.43 -15.57 -7.45
C GLU A 106 7.55 -16.10 -6.31
N LYS A 107 8.10 -16.94 -5.43
CA LYS A 107 7.38 -17.47 -4.27
C LYS A 107 6.96 -16.34 -3.31
N MET A 108 7.86 -15.40 -3.03
CA MET A 108 7.56 -14.26 -2.17
C MET A 108 6.56 -13.31 -2.84
N LYS A 109 6.68 -13.06 -4.15
CA LYS A 109 5.71 -12.26 -4.90
C LYS A 109 4.30 -12.84 -4.78
N GLN A 110 4.15 -14.16 -4.89
CA GLN A 110 2.85 -14.83 -4.74
C GLN A 110 2.26 -14.64 -3.33
N VAL A 111 3.08 -14.74 -2.28
CA VAL A 111 2.63 -14.47 -0.90
C VAL A 111 2.15 -13.02 -0.78
N LEU A 112 2.94 -12.05 -1.26
CA LEU A 112 2.56 -10.63 -1.22
C LEU A 112 1.25 -10.37 -1.97
N LYS A 113 1.13 -10.87 -3.22
CA LYS A 113 -0.07 -10.69 -4.05
C LYS A 113 -1.31 -11.29 -3.37
N LYS A 114 -1.20 -12.50 -2.85
CA LYS A 114 -2.31 -13.15 -2.13
C LYS A 114 -2.74 -12.35 -0.90
N THR A 115 -1.80 -11.90 -0.07
CA THR A 115 -2.12 -11.09 1.12
C THR A 115 -2.74 -9.73 0.75
N ILE A 116 -2.31 -9.13 -0.36
CA ILE A 116 -2.89 -7.89 -0.88
C ILE A 116 -4.34 -8.12 -1.32
N GLU A 117 -4.62 -9.20 -2.05
CA GLU A 117 -5.97 -9.57 -2.46
C GLU A 117 -6.89 -9.80 -1.26
N GLU A 118 -6.44 -10.53 -0.24
CA GLU A 118 -7.18 -10.75 1.00
C GLU A 118 -7.49 -9.42 1.72
N ALA A 119 -6.51 -8.52 1.84
CA ALA A 119 -6.70 -7.22 2.47
C ALA A 119 -7.67 -6.31 1.69
N LYS A 120 -7.59 -6.32 0.35
CA LYS A 120 -8.52 -5.60 -0.53
C LYS A 120 -9.94 -6.18 -0.43
N ALA A 121 -10.09 -7.50 -0.30
CA ALA A 121 -11.39 -8.15 -0.16
C ALA A 121 -12.07 -7.79 1.17
N ILE A 122 -11.32 -7.79 2.29
CA ILE A 122 -11.85 -7.41 3.62
C ILE A 122 -12.33 -5.97 3.65
N THR A 123 -11.63 -5.07 2.95
CA THR A 123 -11.96 -3.64 2.90
C THR A 123 -12.86 -3.25 1.74
N SER A 124 -13.32 -4.22 0.94
CA SER A 124 -14.12 -3.98 -0.26
C SER A 124 -15.46 -3.31 0.06
N LYS A 125 -16.06 -2.67 -0.95
CA LYS A 125 -17.37 -2.00 -0.84
C LYS A 125 -18.54 -2.98 -0.87
N VAL A 126 -18.31 -4.25 -1.21
CA VAL A 126 -19.33 -5.24 -1.63
C VAL A 126 -19.49 -6.38 -0.61
N SER A 127 -18.69 -6.39 0.46
CA SER A 127 -18.85 -7.37 1.54
C SER A 127 -20.07 -7.01 2.39
N PHE A 128 -21.27 -7.35 1.88
CA PHE A 128 -22.56 -7.22 2.56
C PHE A 128 -22.89 -8.50 3.32
#